data_AF-A0A932C6M1-F1
#
_entry.id   AF-A0A932C6M1-F1
#
_cell.length_a   1.000
_cell.length_b   1.000
_cell.length_c   1.000
_cell.angle_alpha   90.00
_cell.angle_beta   90.00
_cell.angle_gamma   90.00
#
_symmetry.space_group_name_H-M   'P 1'
#
loop_
_entity.id
_entity.type
_entity.pdbx_description
1 polymer ?
#
loop_
_entity_poly.entity_id
_entity_poly.type
_entity_poly.pdbx_seq_one_letter_code
_entity_poly.pdbx_strand_id
1 'polypeptide(L)'
;MSLNRLEQTLFSYWEKHPDELRHWQAKVAQVARDSSPPGELARSIERELWEHCVERSPHVPALRDQAGGLHRVSLLNLAEHIIRLWGSPPKPKKPASPSV
;
A
#
# COMPACT_ATOMS: atom_id res chain seq x y z
N MET A 1 10.58 4.77 -5.44
CA MET A 1 10.15 3.85 -6.51
C MET A 1 9.07 4.54 -7.32
N SER A 2 9.01 4.31 -8.63
CA SER A 2 7.93 4.83 -9.47
C SER A 2 6.73 3.87 -9.41
N LEU A 3 5.52 4.42 -9.36
CA LEU A 3 4.29 3.62 -9.42
C LEU A 3 4.01 3.26 -10.88
N ASN A 4 3.56 2.02 -11.13
CA ASN A 4 3.02 1.62 -12.43
C ASN A 4 1.64 2.27 -12.68
N ARG A 5 1.10 2.16 -13.90
CA ARG A 5 -0.15 2.85 -14.25
C ARG A 5 -1.35 2.38 -13.41
N LEU A 6 -1.44 1.08 -13.10
CA LEU A 6 -2.51 0.55 -12.25
C LEU A 6 -2.38 1.07 -10.81
N GLU A 7 -1.17 1.05 -10.26
CA GLU A 7 -0.85 1.60 -8.93
C GLU A 7 -1.21 3.08 -8.81
N GLN A 8 -0.84 3.89 -9.81
CA GLN A 8 -1.21 5.31 -9.87
C GLN A 8 -2.74 5.47 -9.93
N THR A 9 -3.41 4.67 -10.76
CA THR A 9 -4.87 4.75 -10.94
C THR A 9 -5.59 4.38 -9.64
N LEU A 10 -5.15 3.34 -8.94
CA LEU A 10 -5.71 2.92 -7.66
C LEU A 10 -5.51 3.98 -6.58
N PHE A 11 -4.33 4.57 -6.52
CA PHE A 11 -4.06 5.64 -5.57
C PHE A 11 -4.95 6.88 -5.83
N SER A 12 -5.02 7.33 -7.10
CA SER A 12 -5.87 8.44 -7.51
C SER A 12 -7.37 8.17 -7.36
N TYR A 13 -7.78 6.90 -7.40
CA TYR A 13 -9.13 6.50 -7.06
C TYR A 13 -9.42 6.77 -5.58
N TRP A 14 -8.54 6.37 -4.65
CA TRP A 14 -8.76 6.67 -3.22
C TRP A 14 -8.78 8.16 -2.90
N GLU A 15 -7.97 8.98 -3.57
CA GLU A 15 -8.00 10.44 -3.37
C GLU A 15 -9.39 11.05 -3.63
N LYS A 16 -10.20 10.39 -4.47
CA LYS A 16 -11.58 10.78 -4.77
C LYS A 16 -12.62 10.11 -3.86
N HIS A 17 -12.20 9.11 -3.08
CA HIS A 17 -13.03 8.28 -2.22
C HIS A 17 -12.51 8.32 -0.77
N PRO A 18 -12.82 9.39 -0.01
CA PRO A 18 -12.17 9.69 1.26
C PRO A 18 -12.39 8.63 2.34
N ASP A 19 -13.52 7.92 2.33
CA ASP A 19 -13.77 6.85 3.29
C ASP A 19 -12.87 5.63 3.05
N GLU A 20 -12.62 5.29 1.78
CA GLU A 20 -11.68 4.22 1.43
C GLU A 20 -10.24 4.64 1.73
N LEU A 21 -9.88 5.89 1.44
CA LEU A 21 -8.58 6.44 1.80
C LEU A 21 -8.33 6.33 3.31
N ARG A 22 -9.31 6.72 4.14
CA ARG A 22 -9.23 6.62 5.60
C ARG A 22 -9.11 5.17 6.06
N HIS A 23 -9.87 4.26 5.46
CA HIS A 23 -9.78 2.83 5.73
C HIS A 23 -8.35 2.33 5.49
N TRP A 24 -7.76 2.64 4.34
CA TRP A 24 -6.41 2.22 3.98
C TRP A 24 -5.33 2.86 4.85
N GLN A 25 -5.47 4.14 5.19
CA GLN A 25 -4.58 4.82 6.14
C GLN A 25 -4.59 4.13 7.50
N ALA A 26 -5.78 3.83 8.05
CA ALA A 26 -5.92 3.16 9.33
C ALA A 26 -5.35 1.74 9.28
N LYS A 27 -5.65 0.98 8.22
CA LYS A 27 -5.12 -0.36 7.99
C LYS A 27 -3.59 -0.35 7.95
N VAL A 28 -2.99 0.46 7.08
CA VAL A 28 -1.52 0.55 6.93
C VAL A 28 -0.87 0.97 8.24
N ALA A 29 -1.44 1.96 8.94
CA ALA A 29 -0.93 2.39 10.24
C ALA A 29 -1.01 1.28 11.30
N GLN A 30 -2.03 0.42 11.25
CA GLN A 30 -2.16 -0.74 12.14
C GLN A 30 -1.11 -1.79 11.83
N VAL A 31 -1.01 -2.25 10.58
CA VAL A 31 -0.06 -3.33 10.21
C VAL A 31 1.40 -2.84 10.33
N ALA A 32 1.67 -1.55 10.14
CA ALA A 32 3.00 -0.98 10.35
C ALA A 32 3.44 -0.93 11.83
N ARG A 33 2.52 -1.12 12.79
CA ARG A 33 2.87 -1.28 14.22
C ARG A 33 3.33 -2.70 14.53
N ASP A 34 2.95 -3.68 13.71
CA ASP A 34 3.40 -5.05 13.87
C ASP A 34 4.90 -5.10 13.57
N SER A 35 5.67 -5.81 14.40
CA SER A 35 7.14 -5.87 14.30
C SER A 35 7.63 -6.78 13.17
N SER A 36 6.89 -6.85 12.06
CA SER A 36 7.23 -7.64 10.89
C SER A 36 8.34 -6.98 10.07
N PRO A 37 9.19 -7.78 9.39
CA PRO A 37 10.14 -7.27 8.40
C PRO A 37 9.43 -6.39 7.34
N PRO A 38 10.04 -5.26 6.92
CA PRO A 38 9.40 -4.33 5.96
C PRO A 38 8.95 -4.99 4.66
N GLY A 39 9.70 -5.98 4.16
CA GLY A 39 9.34 -6.71 2.93
C GLY A 39 8.16 -7.66 3.12
N GLU A 40 7.95 -8.21 4.32
CA GLU A 40 6.77 -9.03 4.62
C GLU A 40 5.53 -8.17 4.79
N LEU A 41 5.68 -7.02 5.47
CA LEU A 41 4.64 -6.01 5.60
C LEU A 41 4.14 -5.55 4.21
N ALA A 42 5.06 -5.15 3.33
CA ALA A 42 4.72 -4.72 1.97
C ALA A 42 3.98 -5.80 1.17
N ARG A 43 4.41 -7.06 1.26
CA ARG A 43 3.71 -8.18 0.61
C ARG A 43 2.34 -8.47 1.20
N SER A 44 2.15 -8.26 2.50
CA SER A 44 0.83 -8.43 3.12
C SER A 44 -0.15 -7.38 2.60
N ILE A 45 0.27 -6.12 2.61
CA ILE A 45 -0.53 -5.02 2.07
C ILE A 45 -0.78 -5.23 0.57
N GLU A 46 0.23 -5.61 -0.22
CA GLU A 46 0.07 -5.87 -1.67
C GLU A 46 -1.03 -6.90 -1.98
N ARG A 47 -1.15 -7.97 -1.18
CA ARG A 47 -2.21 -8.96 -1.36
C ARG A 47 -3.60 -8.35 -1.17
N GLU A 48 -3.77 -7.58 -0.11
CA GLU A 48 -5.05 -6.92 0.16
C GLU A 48 -5.37 -5.84 -0.87
N LEU A 49 -4.36 -5.11 -1.36
CA LEU A 49 -4.52 -4.14 -2.45
C LEU A 49 -5.02 -4.82 -3.72
N TRP A 50 -4.51 -6.01 -4.02
CA TRP A 50 -4.97 -6.78 -5.17
C TRP A 50 -6.43 -7.20 -5.02
N GLU A 51 -6.81 -7.74 -3.86
CA GLU A 51 -8.20 -8.13 -3.56
C GLU A 51 -9.16 -6.95 -3.70
N HIS A 52 -8.78 -5.81 -3.15
CA HIS A 52 -9.57 -4.58 -3.27
C HIS A 52 -9.66 -4.07 -4.71
N CYS A 53 -8.57 -4.11 -5.47
CA CYS A 53 -8.58 -3.76 -6.89
C CYS A 53 -9.53 -4.69 -7.68
N VAL A 54 -9.51 -6.00 -7.39
CA VAL A 54 -10.41 -6.97 -8.02
C VAL A 54 -11.87 -6.66 -7.66
N GLU A 55 -12.17 -6.39 -6.38
CA GLU A 55 -13.52 -6.02 -5.92
C GLU A 55 -14.04 -4.75 -6.60
N ARG A 56 -13.18 -3.74 -6.78
CA ARG A 56 -13.58 -2.44 -7.35
C ARG A 56 -13.59 -2.41 -8.87
N SER A 57 -12.80 -3.24 -9.55
CA SER A 57 -12.68 -3.22 -11.02
C SER A 57 -14.00 -3.39 -11.80
N PRO A 58 -15.03 -4.13 -11.35
CA PRO A 58 -16.32 -4.18 -12.03
C PRO A 58 -17.08 -2.85 -11.94
N HIS A 59 -16.81 -2.04 -10.92
CA HIS A 59 -17.54 -0.78 -10.67
C HIS A 59 -16.76 0.47 -11.10
N VAL A 60 -15.44 0.37 -11.23
CA VAL A 60 -14.55 1.48 -11.55
C VAL A 60 -13.86 1.22 -12.90
N PRO A 61 -14.37 1.81 -14.02
CA PRO A 61 -13.84 1.56 -15.36
C PRO A 61 -12.33 1.79 -15.47
N ALA A 62 -11.81 2.84 -14.82
CA ALA A 62 -10.38 3.14 -14.83
C ALA A 62 -9.52 2.00 -14.25
N LEU A 63 -10.00 1.29 -13.22
CA LEU A 63 -9.28 0.13 -12.66
C LEU A 63 -9.43 -1.09 -13.58
N ARG A 64 -10.62 -1.27 -14.17
CA ARG A 64 -10.91 -2.38 -15.10
C ARG A 64 -9.97 -2.39 -16.30
N ASP A 65 -9.83 -1.24 -16.94
CA ASP A 65 -9.04 -1.09 -18.18
C ASP A 65 -7.54 -1.31 -17.92
N GLN A 66 -7.07 -1.01 -16.71
CA GLN A 66 -5.68 -1.20 -16.31
C GLN A 66 -5.39 -2.60 -15.72
N ALA A 67 -6.41 -3.30 -15.22
CA ALA A 67 -6.28 -4.67 -14.71
C ALA A 67 -6.25 -5.75 -15.81
N GLY A 68 -6.43 -5.37 -17.09
CA GLY A 68 -6.11 -6.20 -18.25
C GLY A 68 -6.71 -7.61 -18.22
N GLY A 69 -7.96 -7.75 -17.76
CA GLY A 69 -8.67 -9.03 -17.79
C GLY A 69 -8.21 -10.10 -16.79
N LEU A 70 -7.64 -9.72 -15.63
CA LEU A 70 -7.29 -10.58 -14.47
C LEU A 70 -5.94 -11.33 -14.51
N HIS A 71 -4.94 -10.84 -15.23
CA HIS A 71 -3.56 -11.22 -14.88
C HIS A 71 -3.09 -10.43 -13.66
N ARG A 72 -2.70 -11.13 -12.58
CA ARG A 72 -2.22 -10.49 -11.35
C ARG A 72 -1.02 -9.59 -11.66
N VAL A 73 -1.20 -8.28 -11.42
CA VAL A 73 -0.12 -7.29 -11.48
C VAL A 73 0.36 -7.01 -10.07
N SER A 74 1.68 -6.95 -9.89
CA SER A 74 2.26 -6.58 -8.60
C SER A 74 1.89 -5.13 -8.24
N LEU A 75 1.30 -4.95 -7.06
CA LEU A 75 1.02 -3.65 -6.44
C LEU A 75 2.05 -3.32 -5.34
N LEU A 76 3.24 -3.93 -5.42
CA LEU A 76 4.25 -3.84 -4.38
C LEU A 76 4.83 -2.43 -4.23
N ASN A 77 5.01 -1.68 -5.32
CA ASN A 77 5.54 -0.33 -5.22
C ASN A 77 4.51 0.59 -4.56
N LEU A 78 3.22 0.39 -4.83
CA LEU A 78 2.15 1.10 -4.14
C LEU A 78 2.11 0.74 -2.65
N ALA A 79 2.21 -0.54 -2.31
CA ALA A 79 2.27 -0.98 -0.92
C ALA A 79 3.45 -0.32 -0.17
N GLU A 80 4.65 -0.37 -0.73
CA GLU A 80 5.81 0.31 -0.16
C GLU A 80 5.63 1.83 -0.05
N HIS A 81 5.02 2.45 -1.06
CA HIS A 81 4.76 3.88 -1.10
C HIS A 81 3.83 4.30 0.04
N ILE A 82 2.68 3.62 0.20
CA ILE A 82 1.71 3.96 1.25
C ILE A 82 2.21 3.61 2.65
N ILE A 83 3.04 2.56 2.80
CA ILE A 83 3.71 2.26 4.07
C ILE A 83 4.66 3.41 4.45
N ARG A 84 5.39 3.99 3.51
CA ARG A 84 6.25 5.15 3.82
C ARG A 84 5.45 6.42 4.12
N LEU A 85 4.28 6.56 3.49
CA LEU A 85 3.43 7.74 3.62
C LEU A 85 2.61 7.73 4.91
N TRP A 86 2.08 6.57 5.30
CA TRP A 86 1.12 6.41 6.41
C TRP A 86 1.63 5.51 7.53
N GLY A 87 2.58 4.63 7.24
CA GLY A 87 3.29 3.88 8.29
C GLY A 87 4.13 4.86 9.10
N SER A 88 3.92 4.84 10.42
CA SER A 88 4.64 5.75 11.32
C SER A 88 6.15 5.68 11.06
N PRO A 89 6.89 6.81 11.11
CA PRO A 89 8.32 6.79 10.87
C PRO A 89 8.99 5.82 11.86
N PRO A 90 9.93 4.98 11.42
CA PRO A 90 10.64 4.09 12.33
C PRO A 90 11.24 4.94 13.44
N LYS A 91 10.96 4.56 14.70
CA LYS A 91 11.59 5.22 15.85
C LYS A 91 13.10 5.24 15.59
N PRO A 92 13.78 6.40 15.67
CA PRO A 92 15.20 6.45 15.43
C PRO A 92 15.88 5.43 16.35
N LYS A 93 16.61 4.48 15.76
CA LYS A 93 17.47 3.58 16.53
C LYS A 93 18.46 4.48 17.27
N LYS A 94 18.35 4.57 18.60
CA LYS A 94 19.35 5.27 19.42
C LYS A 94 20.70 4.65 19.04
N PRO A 95 21.69 5.44 18.61
CA PRO A 95 23.03 4.93 18.41
C PRO A 95 23.46 4.33 19.75
N ALA A 96 23.86 3.06 19.73
CA ALA A 96 24.46 2.43 20.89
C ALA A 96 25.69 3.27 21.25
N SER A 97 25.62 3.96 22.39
CA SER A 97 26.75 4.71 22.92
C SER A 97 27.92 3.73 23.03
N PRO A 98 29.08 4.01 22.41
CA PRO A 98 30.26 3.19 22.63
C PRO A 98 30.57 3.27 24.13
N SER A 99 30.48 2.13 24.81
CA SER A 99 30.96 2.01 26.17
C SER A 99 32.49 2.12 26.15
N VAL A 100 32.98 2.94 27.07
CA VAL A 100 34.36 3.38 27.33
C VAL A 100 35.38 2.24 27.26
#